data_AF-A0AAV7HLH8-F1
#
_entry.id   AF-A0AAV7HLH8-F1
#
_cell.length_a   1.000
_cell.length_b   1.000
_cell.length_c   1.000
_cell.angle_alpha   90.00
_cell.angle_beta   90.00
_cell.angle_gamma   90.00
#
_symmetry.space_group_name_H-M   'P 1'
#
loop_
_entity.id
_entity.type
_entity.pdbx_description
1 polymer ?
#
loop_
_entity_poly.entity_id
_entity_poly.type
_entity_poly.pdbx_seq_one_letter_code
_entity_poly.pdbx_strand_id
1 'polypeptide(L)'
;MTKARKLGVPPPVLYAIDPLLHTLTFEFVEGKAVKDILLDFGLYGINEELMNELATQIGVAIGKLHDGGLIHGDLTTSNMIIRNGTNQLVLIDFGLSFTSTIPEDKAVDLYVLERALLSMHSSCGNVMDTILAAYRKSSKQWSSTMNKFSSGYE
;
A
#
# COMPACT_ATOMS: atom_id res chain seq x y z
N MET A 1 9.25 8.32 -5.46
CA MET A 1 10.21 7.31 -4.94
C MET A 1 11.19 7.80 -3.87
N THR A 2 12.06 8.79 -4.13
CA THR A 2 13.02 9.29 -3.11
C THR A 2 12.36 9.77 -1.83
N LYS A 3 11.21 10.45 -1.96
CA LYS A 3 10.40 10.91 -0.82
C LYS A 3 9.87 9.73 0.01
N ALA A 4 9.26 8.72 -0.62
CA ALA A 4 8.79 7.50 0.06
C ALA A 4 9.92 6.84 0.86
N ARG A 5 11.12 6.70 0.28
CA ARG A 5 12.30 6.15 0.98
C ARG A 5 12.67 6.95 2.22
N LYS A 6 12.68 8.29 2.14
CA LYS A 6 12.94 9.18 3.30
C LYS A 6 11.88 9.05 4.40
N LEU A 7 10.65 8.67 4.05
CA LEU A 7 9.55 8.42 4.98
C LEU A 7 9.61 7.02 5.61
N GLY A 8 10.63 6.22 5.29
CA GLY A 8 10.77 4.85 5.81
C GLY A 8 9.87 3.83 5.08
N VAL A 9 9.46 4.15 3.84
CA VAL A 9 8.72 3.27 2.94
C VAL A 9 9.54 3.12 1.65
N PRO A 10 10.57 2.25 1.63
CA PRO A 10 11.49 2.18 0.51
C PRO A 10 10.82 1.50 -0.70
N PRO A 11 10.75 2.18 -1.87
CA PRO A 11 10.41 1.52 -3.14
C PRO A 11 11.63 0.75 -3.68
N PRO A 12 11.47 -0.01 -4.79
CA PRO A 12 12.62 -0.59 -5.50
C PRO A 12 13.67 0.48 -5.81
N VAL A 13 14.95 0.12 -5.69
CA VAL A 13 16.05 1.02 -6.08
C VAL A 13 15.97 1.30 -7.59
N LEU A 14 16.10 2.57 -7.99
CA LEU A 14 16.24 2.95 -9.40
C LEU A 14 17.72 2.93 -9.75
N TYR A 15 18.15 2.00 -10.61
CA TYR A 15 19.55 1.85 -11.03
C TYR A 15 19.90 2.77 -12.21
N ALA A 16 19.00 2.92 -13.19
CA ALA A 16 19.26 3.73 -14.38
C ALA A 16 17.99 4.37 -14.95
N ILE A 17 18.18 5.53 -15.59
CA ILE A 17 17.17 6.24 -16.38
C ILE A 17 17.80 6.48 -17.75
N ASP A 18 17.15 6.01 -18.82
CA ASP A 18 17.52 6.32 -20.20
C ASP A 18 16.38 7.10 -20.88
N PRO A 19 16.50 8.44 -21.00
CA PRO A 19 15.49 9.27 -21.64
C PRO A 19 15.38 9.06 -23.16
N LEU A 20 16.43 8.55 -23.83
CA LEU A 20 16.43 8.33 -25.27
C LEU A 20 15.70 7.04 -25.64
N LEU A 21 15.93 5.98 -24.85
CA LEU A 21 15.23 4.71 -25.01
C LEU A 21 13.89 4.66 -24.25
N HIS A 22 13.58 5.70 -23.47
CA HIS A 22 12.42 5.77 -22.59
C HIS A 22 12.35 4.58 -21.61
N THR A 23 13.51 4.18 -21.05
CA THR A 23 13.60 3.05 -20.13
C THR A 23 14.01 3.47 -18.72
N LEU A 24 13.49 2.71 -17.75
CA LEU A 24 13.86 2.79 -16.34
C LEU A 24 14.30 1.41 -15.89
N THR A 25 15.46 1.32 -15.25
CA THR A 25 15.98 0.06 -14.70
C THR A 25 15.86 0.08 -13.18
N PHE A 26 15.11 -0.87 -12.62
CA PHE A 26 14.86 -0.98 -11.18
C PHE A 26 15.50 -2.23 -10.57
N GLU A 27 15.67 -2.20 -9.26
CA GLU A 27 15.87 -3.38 -8.42
C GLU A 27 14.77 -4.39 -8.71
N PHE A 28 15.19 -5.62 -9.00
CA PHE A 28 14.28 -6.75 -9.01
C PHE A 28 13.98 -7.14 -7.56
N VAL A 29 12.74 -6.96 -7.12
CA VAL A 29 12.30 -7.34 -5.78
C VAL A 29 11.91 -8.81 -5.79
N GLU A 30 12.80 -9.68 -5.31
CA GLU A 30 12.48 -11.10 -5.12
C GLU A 30 11.38 -11.25 -4.06
N GLY A 31 10.19 -11.66 -4.47
CA GLY A 31 9.02 -11.72 -3.59
C GLY A 31 7.75 -12.13 -4.31
N LYS A 32 6.66 -12.22 -3.55
CA LYS A 32 5.30 -12.43 -4.08
C LYS A 32 4.50 -11.12 -4.05
N ALA A 33 3.66 -10.90 -5.05
CA ALA A 33 2.70 -9.80 -5.00
C ALA A 33 1.69 -10.06 -3.87
N VAL A 34 1.27 -9.00 -3.16
CA VAL A 34 0.26 -9.11 -2.10
C VAL A 34 -1.06 -9.65 -2.65
N LYS A 35 -1.39 -9.28 -3.89
CA LYS A 35 -2.53 -9.86 -4.61
C LYS A 35 -2.50 -11.40 -4.61
N ASP A 36 -1.38 -12.00 -4.97
CA ASP A 36 -1.27 -13.46 -5.08
C ASP A 36 -1.34 -14.12 -3.70
N ILE A 37 -0.73 -13.49 -2.67
CA ILE A 37 -0.80 -13.96 -1.28
C ILE A 37 -2.26 -13.98 -0.78
N LEU A 38 -3.04 -12.95 -1.07
CA LEU A 38 -4.45 -12.87 -0.67
C LEU A 38 -5.33 -13.88 -1.42
N LEU A 39 -5.03 -14.17 -2.68
CA LEU A 39 -5.75 -15.22 -3.44
C LEU A 39 -5.42 -16.61 -2.90
N ASP A 40 -4.16 -16.89 -2.61
CA ASP A 40 -3.72 -18.16 -2.01
C ASP A 40 -4.40 -18.38 -0.63
N PHE A 41 -4.65 -17.31 0.14
CA PHE A 41 -5.35 -17.38 1.45
C PHE A 41 -6.75 -17.97 1.31
N GLY A 42 -7.52 -17.48 0.33
CA GLY A 42 -8.89 -17.93 0.10
C GLY A 42 -9.03 -19.38 -0.36
N LEU A 43 -7.95 -19.96 -0.88
CA LEU A 43 -7.94 -21.31 -1.44
C LEU A 43 -7.38 -22.35 -0.46
N TYR A 44 -6.38 -21.99 0.34
CA TYR A 44 -5.60 -22.95 1.12
C TYR A 44 -5.60 -22.71 2.64
N GLY A 45 -6.27 -21.65 3.13
CA GLY A 45 -6.32 -21.35 4.56
C GLY A 45 -4.95 -20.95 5.12
N ILE A 46 -4.41 -19.84 4.61
CA ILE A 46 -3.13 -19.29 5.08
C ILE A 46 -3.25 -18.86 6.57
N ASN A 47 -2.10 -18.82 7.26
CA ASN A 47 -1.95 -18.37 8.64
C ASN A 47 -2.51 -16.94 8.86
N GLU A 48 -3.53 -16.80 9.71
CA GLU A 48 -4.13 -15.52 10.11
C GLU A 48 -3.09 -14.54 10.70
N GLU A 49 -2.06 -15.04 11.38
CA GLU A 49 -0.99 -14.22 11.95
C GLU A 49 -0.20 -13.50 10.85
N LEU A 50 0.22 -14.23 9.82
CA LEU A 50 0.93 -13.65 8.67
C LEU A 50 0.07 -12.61 7.95
N MET A 51 -1.23 -12.86 7.84
CA MET A 51 -2.16 -11.93 7.22
C MET A 51 -2.32 -10.65 8.05
N ASN A 52 -2.41 -10.77 9.38
CA ASN A 52 -2.47 -9.62 10.27
C ASN A 52 -1.16 -8.80 10.25
N GLU A 53 -0.02 -9.47 10.20
CA GLU A 53 1.28 -8.80 10.04
C GLU A 53 1.35 -8.02 8.72
N LEU A 54 0.94 -8.64 7.62
CA LEU A 54 0.90 -8.03 6.29
C LEU A 54 -0.02 -6.80 6.27
N ALA A 55 -1.26 -6.96 6.74
CA ALA A 55 -2.23 -5.87 6.86
C ALA A 55 -1.68 -4.71 7.72
N THR A 56 -1.01 -5.03 8.81
CA THR A 56 -0.37 -4.04 9.69
C THR A 56 0.75 -3.29 8.96
N GLN A 57 1.62 -3.99 8.23
CA GLN A 57 2.69 -3.37 7.44
C GLN A 57 2.11 -2.40 6.39
N ILE A 58 1.05 -2.81 5.70
CA ILE A 58 0.35 -1.98 4.71
C ILE A 58 -0.19 -0.71 5.36
N GLY A 59 -0.97 -0.82 6.44
CA GLY A 59 -1.52 0.34 7.14
C GLY A 59 -0.45 1.29 7.66
N VAL A 60 0.66 0.76 8.21
CA VAL A 60 1.79 1.55 8.67
C VAL A 60 2.47 2.30 7.52
N ALA A 61 2.71 1.63 6.40
CA ALA A 61 3.35 2.22 5.22
C ALA A 61 2.50 3.36 4.65
N ILE A 62 1.20 3.15 4.46
CA ILE A 62 0.27 4.19 3.98
C ILE A 62 0.24 5.37 4.95
N GLY A 63 0.20 5.10 6.26
CA GLY A 63 0.24 6.14 7.29
C GLY A 63 1.47 7.05 7.15
N LYS A 64 2.65 6.46 6.99
CA LYS A 64 3.92 7.18 6.78
C LYS A 64 3.92 8.00 5.49
N LEU A 65 3.38 7.44 4.39
CA LEU A 65 3.27 8.16 3.13
C LEU A 65 2.37 9.39 3.27
N HIS A 66 1.16 9.20 3.80
CA HIS A 66 0.15 10.24 3.96
C HIS A 66 0.59 11.36 4.93
N ASP A 67 1.25 11.02 6.05
CA ASP A 67 1.83 12.01 6.97
C ASP A 67 2.99 12.79 6.34
N GLY A 68 3.75 12.14 5.46
CA GLY A 68 4.76 12.79 4.62
C GLY A 68 4.18 13.60 3.47
N GLY A 69 2.85 13.66 3.33
CA GLY A 69 2.16 14.31 2.23
C GLY A 69 2.50 13.70 0.87
N LEU A 70 2.68 12.38 0.81
CA LEU A 70 2.82 11.63 -0.44
C LEU A 70 1.59 10.75 -0.61
N ILE A 71 0.88 10.95 -1.72
CA ILE A 71 -0.24 10.12 -2.19
C ILE A 71 0.33 9.17 -3.23
N HIS A 72 -0.05 7.89 -3.17
CA HIS A 72 0.39 6.88 -4.14
C HIS A 72 -0.31 7.05 -5.48
N GLY A 73 -1.63 7.29 -5.46
CA GLY A 73 -2.46 7.51 -6.65
C GLY A 73 -2.94 6.23 -7.35
N ASP A 74 -2.43 5.07 -6.96
CA ASP A 74 -2.83 3.74 -7.47
C ASP A 74 -2.55 2.64 -6.43
N LEU A 75 -3.16 2.76 -5.26
CA LEU A 75 -2.84 1.94 -4.10
C LEU A 75 -3.57 0.58 -4.15
N THR A 76 -3.18 -0.28 -5.08
CA THR A 76 -3.75 -1.63 -5.26
C THR A 76 -2.82 -2.72 -4.70
N THR A 77 -3.37 -3.91 -4.44
CA THR A 77 -2.59 -5.07 -3.95
C THR A 77 -1.59 -5.62 -4.97
N SER A 78 -1.74 -5.30 -6.25
CA SER A 78 -0.78 -5.62 -7.30
C SER A 78 0.47 -4.73 -7.24
N ASN A 79 0.33 -3.52 -6.70
CA ASN A 79 1.43 -2.56 -6.52
C ASN A 79 2.17 -2.75 -5.20
N MET A 80 2.10 -3.96 -4.64
CA MET A 80 2.71 -4.33 -3.37
C MET A 80 3.39 -5.69 -3.49
N ILE A 81 4.65 -5.77 -3.07
CA ILE A 81 5.43 -7.01 -3.06
C ILE A 81 5.91 -7.29 -1.64
N ILE A 82 5.82 -8.55 -1.21
CA ILE A 82 6.46 -9.03 0.01
C ILE A 82 7.78 -9.68 -0.35
N ARG A 83 8.88 -9.07 0.11
CA ARG A 83 10.24 -9.52 -0.16
C ARG A 83 10.52 -10.84 0.55
N ASN A 84 11.05 -11.81 -0.19
CA ASN A 84 11.46 -13.09 0.36
C ASN A 84 12.55 -12.92 1.43
N GLY A 85 12.54 -13.80 2.44
CA GLY A 85 13.52 -13.83 3.52
C GLY A 85 13.40 -12.74 4.58
N THR A 86 12.79 -11.59 4.27
CA THR A 86 12.60 -10.46 5.21
C THR A 86 11.13 -10.19 5.54
N ASN A 87 10.20 -10.71 4.75
CA ASN A 87 8.77 -10.40 4.81
C ASN A 87 8.45 -8.90 4.79
N GLN A 88 9.37 -8.09 4.24
CA GLN A 88 9.21 -6.65 4.16
C GLN A 88 8.26 -6.28 3.02
N LEU A 89 7.26 -5.46 3.33
CA LEU A 89 6.41 -4.82 2.33
C LEU A 89 7.20 -3.80 1.50
N VAL A 90 7.16 -3.95 0.19
CA VAL A 90 7.68 -3.01 -0.79
C VAL A 90 6.54 -2.50 -1.64
N LEU A 91 6.31 -1.18 -1.62
CA LEU A 91 5.37 -0.52 -2.52
C LEU A 91 6.09 -0.23 -3.85
N ILE A 92 5.42 -0.54 -4.95
CA ILE A 92 5.92 -0.32 -6.30
C ILE A 92 4.99 0.62 -7.06
N ASP A 93 5.43 1.04 -8.25
CA ASP A 93 4.67 1.90 -9.16
C ASP A 93 4.16 3.21 -8.55
N PHE A 94 5.08 4.15 -8.39
CA PHE A 94 4.77 5.53 -8.00
C PHE A 94 4.44 6.41 -9.22
N GLY A 95 4.04 5.83 -10.36
CA GLY A 95 3.82 6.56 -11.61
C GLY A 95 2.71 7.62 -11.54
N LEU A 96 1.69 7.37 -10.71
CA LEU A 96 0.58 8.31 -10.45
C LEU A 96 0.72 9.07 -9.13
N SER A 97 1.88 8.95 -8.46
CA SER A 97 2.07 9.56 -7.14
C SER A 97 2.24 11.07 -7.21
N PHE A 98 1.70 11.77 -6.21
CA PHE A 98 1.81 13.22 -6.11
C PHE A 98 1.90 13.67 -4.64
N THR A 99 2.35 14.91 -4.44
CA THR A 99 2.41 15.50 -3.10
C THR A 99 1.12 16.21 -2.80
N SER A 100 0.43 15.81 -1.72
CA SER A 100 -0.75 16.49 -1.22
C SER A 100 -0.86 16.36 0.29
N THR A 101 -1.37 17.40 0.94
CA THR A 101 -1.73 17.40 2.37
C THR A 101 -3.24 17.35 2.57
N ILE A 102 -4.02 17.33 1.49
CA ILE A 102 -5.48 17.37 1.52
C ILE A 102 -6.01 16.01 2.01
N PRO A 103 -6.89 15.99 3.04
CA PRO A 103 -7.44 14.73 3.56
C PRO A 103 -8.23 13.91 2.53
N GLU A 104 -8.89 14.57 1.58
CA GLU A 104 -9.66 13.96 0.50
C GLU A 104 -8.77 13.09 -0.40
N ASP A 105 -7.61 13.58 -0.82
CA ASP A 105 -6.69 12.80 -1.67
C ASP A 105 -6.19 11.53 -0.96
N LYS A 106 -5.96 11.63 0.36
CA LYS A 106 -5.57 10.50 1.21
C LYS A 106 -6.71 9.49 1.36
N ALA A 107 -7.95 9.97 1.43
CA ALA A 107 -9.13 9.13 1.49
C ALA A 107 -9.36 8.40 0.16
N VAL A 108 -9.09 9.05 -0.98
CA VAL A 108 -9.16 8.41 -2.31
C VAL A 108 -8.16 7.24 -2.39
N ASP A 109 -6.93 7.41 -1.93
CA ASP A 109 -5.94 6.31 -1.87
C ASP A 109 -6.45 5.10 -1.06
N LEU A 110 -7.03 5.35 0.12
CA LEU A 110 -7.62 4.29 0.95
C LEU A 110 -8.84 3.64 0.29
N TYR A 111 -9.64 4.42 -0.45
CA TYR A 111 -10.80 3.93 -1.19
C TYR A 111 -10.40 3.01 -2.34
N VAL A 112 -9.37 3.37 -3.11
CA VAL A 112 -8.81 2.52 -4.16
C VAL A 112 -8.35 1.18 -3.57
N LEU A 113 -7.65 1.20 -2.43
CA LEU A 113 -7.22 -0.02 -1.75
C LEU A 113 -8.40 -0.89 -1.31
N GLU A 114 -9.40 -0.28 -0.67
CA GLU A 114 -10.58 -1.03 -0.22
C GLU A 114 -11.30 -1.69 -1.40
N ARG A 115 -11.48 -0.97 -2.50
CA ARG A 115 -12.11 -1.49 -3.71
C ARG A 115 -11.28 -2.61 -4.34
N ALA A 116 -9.96 -2.47 -4.36
CA ALA A 116 -9.07 -3.54 -4.79
C ALA A 116 -9.27 -4.80 -3.93
N LEU A 117 -9.29 -4.67 -2.60
CA LEU A 117 -9.50 -5.80 -1.69
C LEU A 117 -10.88 -6.45 -1.85
N LEU A 118 -11.95 -5.66 -1.97
CA LEU A 118 -13.32 -6.15 -2.14
C LEU A 118 -13.54 -6.85 -3.50
N SER A 119 -12.80 -6.44 -4.53
CA SER A 119 -12.84 -7.08 -5.86
C SER A 119 -12.23 -8.49 -5.88
N MET A 120 -11.40 -8.82 -4.89
CA MET A 120 -10.76 -10.14 -4.77
C MET A 120 -11.67 -11.21 -4.13
N HIS A 121 -12.96 -10.89 -3.99
CA HIS A 121 -14.04 -11.68 -3.40
C HIS A 121 -13.81 -12.06 -1.91
N SER A 122 -14.86 -12.55 -1.25
CA SER A 122 -15.12 -12.70 0.20
C SER A 122 -14.06 -13.41 1.08
N SER A 123 -12.90 -13.75 0.54
CA SER A 123 -11.81 -14.48 1.18
C SER A 123 -10.94 -13.62 2.09
N CYS A 124 -11.02 -12.28 1.96
CA CYS A 124 -10.10 -11.36 2.64
C CYS A 124 -10.53 -10.95 4.07
N GLY A 125 -11.66 -11.48 4.57
CA GLY A 125 -12.09 -11.29 5.96
C GLY A 125 -12.00 -9.85 6.48
N ASN A 126 -11.31 -9.68 7.61
CA ASN A 126 -11.10 -8.41 8.32
C ASN A 126 -9.81 -7.66 7.91
N VAL A 127 -9.18 -8.03 6.78
CA VAL A 127 -7.89 -7.44 6.35
C VAL A 127 -7.95 -5.91 6.27
N MET A 128 -9.02 -5.37 5.66
CA MET A 128 -9.18 -3.92 5.56
C MET A 128 -9.29 -3.26 6.93
N ASP A 129 -10.02 -3.86 7.87
CA ASP A 129 -10.16 -3.33 9.23
C ASP A 129 -8.81 -3.29 9.94
N THR A 130 -7.98 -4.32 9.78
CA THR A 130 -6.62 -4.37 10.33
C THR A 130 -5.72 -3.31 9.69
N ILE A 131 -5.80 -3.12 8.37
CA ILE A 131 -5.07 -2.06 7.65
C ILE A 131 -5.48 -0.69 8.20
N LEU A 132 -6.77 -0.42 8.31
CA LEU A 132 -7.29 0.85 8.83
C LEU A 132 -6.92 1.06 10.30
N ALA A 133 -6.93 0.02 11.14
CA ALA A 133 -6.49 0.09 12.52
C ALA A 133 -4.99 0.45 12.62
N ALA A 134 -4.15 -0.17 11.80
CA ALA A 134 -2.72 0.15 11.73
C ALA A 134 -2.47 1.56 11.17
N TYR A 135 -3.24 1.98 10.16
CA TYR A 135 -3.20 3.34 9.62
C TYR A 135 -3.51 4.38 10.70
N ARG A 136 -4.58 4.18 11.48
CA ARG A 136 -4.96 5.08 12.61
C ARG A 136 -3.88 5.18 13.68
N LYS A 137 -3.13 4.11 13.93
CA LYS A 137 -2.00 4.11 14.89
C LYS A 137 -0.75 4.79 14.33
N SER A 138 -0.53 4.68 13.02
CA SER A 138 0.69 5.18 12.35
C SER A 138 0.61 6.67 11.98
N SER A 139 -0.54 7.10 11.45
CA SER A 139 -0.75 8.45 10.93
C SER A 139 -1.18 9.42 12.02
N LYS A 140 -0.58 10.62 12.07
CA LYS A 140 -1.00 11.72 12.96
C LYS A 140 -2.24 12.43 12.46
N GLN A 141 -2.53 12.33 11.17
CA GLN A 141 -3.65 13.00 10.50
C GLN A 141 -4.80 12.02 10.17
N TRP A 142 -4.82 10.86 10.82
CA TRP A 142 -5.77 9.80 10.49
C TRP A 142 -7.22 10.26 10.64
N SER A 143 -7.54 11.10 11.63
CA SER A 143 -8.93 11.50 11.92
C SER A 143 -9.53 12.29 10.77
N SER A 144 -8.82 13.28 10.23
CA SER A 144 -9.27 14.07 9.08
C SER A 144 -9.43 13.20 7.83
N THR A 145 -8.51 12.28 7.58
CA THR A 145 -8.59 11.36 6.44
C THR A 145 -9.78 10.42 6.59
N MET A 146 -9.98 9.83 7.77
CA MET A 146 -11.06 8.87 8.01
C MET A 146 -12.44 9.52 7.94
N ASN A 147 -12.58 10.77 8.38
CA ASN A 147 -13.84 11.51 8.20
C ASN A 147 -14.20 11.61 6.72
N LYS A 148 -13.23 11.91 5.84
CA LYS A 148 -13.46 11.96 4.39
C LYS A 148 -13.68 10.59 3.77
N PHE A 149 -12.95 9.59 4.22
CA PHE A 149 -13.13 8.20 3.79
C PHE A 149 -14.54 7.68 4.10
N SER A 150 -15.06 7.94 5.30
CA SER A 150 -16.42 7.53 5.70
C SER A 150 -17.53 8.31 4.99
N SER A 151 -17.29 9.57 4.61
CA SER A 151 -18.25 10.35 3.82
C SER A 151 -18.36 9.91 2.35
N GLY A 152 -17.45 9.06 1.85
CA GLY A 152 -17.52 8.52 0.49
C GLY A 152 -18.56 7.42 0.28
N TYR A 153 -19.29 7.02 1.33
CA TYR A 153 -20.39 6.04 1.28
C TYR A 153 -21.79 6.67 1.35
N GLU A 154 -21.89 8.00 1.45
CA GLU A 154 -23.13 8.77 1.31
C GLU A 154 -23.28 9.29 -0.12
#